data_AF-A0D343-F1
#
_entry.id   AF-A0D343-F1
#
_cell.length_a   1.000
_cell.length_b   1.000
_cell.length_c   1.000
_cell.angle_alpha   90.00
_cell.angle_beta   90.00
_cell.angle_gamma   90.00
#
_symmetry.space_group_name_H-M   'P 1'
#
loop_
_entity.id
_entity.type
_entity.pdbx_description
1 polymer ?
#
loop_
_entity_poly.entity_id
_entity_poly.type
_entity_poly.pdbx_seq_one_letter_code
_entity_poly.pdbx_strand_id
1 'polypeptide(L)'
;MGCVAMKSRLDKIKLNLRKVEIKLKKLTQQIKQLIKEIEILDDEGRFDEADLKELELQQLSKEKRILVNETKSRKKTVAALEQVMKNNKTLKEQNLLKEKQIQQQKEKNQNIKQQEKLINAIIKEKDEERERLQNIQDLEEEENEEDYKEQLVVRKKDREHITNPNHDLNLNKDKVQQVEKTYAPPNAAYPFEELKADYSHNNHRIQQAQISQVQSFLQN
;
A
#
# COMPACT_ATOMS: atom_id res chain seq x y z
N MET A 1 7.68 12.14 -26.60
CA MET A 1 7.63 12.90 -27.87
C MET A 1 6.35 12.71 -28.71
N GLY A 2 5.61 11.59 -28.61
CA GLY A 2 4.41 11.35 -29.45
C GLY A 2 3.26 12.37 -29.35
N CYS A 3 3.06 13.02 -28.20
CA CYS A 3 1.98 14.03 -28.02
C CYS A 3 2.22 15.32 -28.82
N VAL A 4 3.48 15.73 -29.01
CA VAL A 4 3.85 16.94 -29.76
C VAL A 4 3.55 16.77 -31.26
N ALA A 5 3.83 15.59 -31.81
CA ALA A 5 3.54 15.26 -33.20
C ALA A 5 2.01 15.25 -33.48
N MET A 6 1.21 14.72 -32.54
CA MET A 6 -0.26 14.74 -32.66
C MET A 6 -0.81 16.17 -32.57
N LYS A 7 -0.31 17.01 -31.66
CA LYS A 7 -0.71 18.43 -31.57
C LYS A 7 -0.40 19.18 -32.87
N SER A 8 0.82 19.02 -33.40
CA SER A 8 1.19 19.63 -34.69
C SER A 8 0.30 19.16 -35.84
N ARG A 9 -0.08 17.88 -35.87
CA ARG A 9 -1.00 17.34 -36.88
C ARG A 9 -2.42 17.89 -36.73
N LEU A 10 -2.91 18.04 -35.49
CA LEU A 10 -4.18 18.68 -35.20
C LEU A 10 -4.20 20.13 -35.73
N ASP A 11 -3.17 20.90 -35.43
CA ASP A 11 -3.08 22.31 -35.85
C ASP A 11 -3.06 22.45 -37.37
N LYS A 12 -2.34 21.55 -38.07
CA LYS A 12 -2.36 21.50 -39.55
C LYS A 12 -3.77 21.20 -40.09
N ILE A 13 -4.48 20.24 -39.51
CA ILE A 13 -5.84 19.89 -39.94
C ILE A 13 -6.81 21.05 -39.66
N LYS A 14 -6.70 21.73 -38.52
CA LYS A 14 -7.49 22.92 -38.19
C LYS A 14 -7.23 24.07 -39.16
N LEU A 15 -5.98 24.34 -39.49
CA LEU A 15 -5.61 25.36 -40.47
C LEU A 15 -6.19 25.03 -41.85
N ASN A 16 -6.07 23.77 -42.26
CA ASN A 16 -6.61 23.28 -43.52
C ASN A 16 -8.15 23.33 -43.55
N LEU A 17 -8.84 23.06 -42.44
CA LEU A 17 -10.28 23.23 -42.29
C LEU A 17 -10.67 24.70 -42.50
N ARG A 18 -9.98 25.64 -41.84
CA ARG A 18 -10.22 27.09 -42.02
C ARG A 18 -10.03 27.52 -43.47
N LYS A 19 -9.00 27.02 -44.16
CA LYS A 19 -8.77 27.31 -45.59
C LYS A 19 -9.95 26.83 -46.46
N VAL A 20 -10.49 25.65 -46.19
CA VAL A 20 -11.68 25.12 -46.90
C VAL A 20 -12.92 25.94 -46.59
N GLU A 21 -13.14 26.32 -45.33
CA GLU A 21 -14.29 27.17 -44.94
C GLU A 21 -14.23 28.56 -45.59
N ILE A 22 -13.04 29.16 -45.72
CA ILE A 22 -12.84 30.42 -46.44
C ILE A 22 -13.15 30.26 -47.93
N LYS A 23 -12.65 29.19 -48.57
CA LYS A 23 -12.96 28.88 -49.98
C LYS A 23 -14.47 28.72 -50.18
N LEU A 24 -15.13 27.99 -49.29
CA LEU A 24 -16.57 27.78 -49.33
C LEU A 24 -17.35 29.11 -49.19
N LYS A 25 -16.90 30.01 -48.32
CA LYS A 25 -17.50 31.35 -48.18
C LYS A 25 -17.37 32.18 -49.46
N LYS A 26 -16.17 32.20 -50.07
CA LYS A 26 -15.94 32.89 -51.34
C LYS A 26 -16.79 32.33 -52.48
N LEU A 27 -16.82 31.00 -52.63
CA LEU A 27 -17.62 30.32 -53.64
C LEU A 27 -19.12 30.62 -53.47
N THR A 28 -19.60 30.66 -52.22
CA THR A 28 -21.00 31.02 -51.94
C THR A 28 -21.31 32.46 -52.33
N GLN A 29 -20.36 33.39 -52.19
CA GLN A 29 -20.54 34.77 -52.65
C GLN A 29 -20.53 34.86 -54.18
N GLN A 30 -19.62 34.15 -54.86
CA GLN A 30 -19.58 34.09 -56.33
C GLN A 30 -20.89 33.54 -56.90
N ILE A 31 -21.41 32.44 -56.33
CA ILE A 31 -22.71 31.89 -56.72
C ILE A 31 -23.83 32.93 -56.57
N LYS A 32 -23.84 33.72 -55.48
CA LYS A 32 -24.86 34.78 -55.29
C LYS A 32 -24.73 35.92 -56.31
N GLN A 33 -23.52 36.28 -56.71
CA GLN A 33 -23.28 37.31 -57.73
C GLN A 33 -23.75 36.81 -59.09
N LEU A 34 -23.38 35.57 -59.44
CA LEU A 34 -23.74 34.97 -60.70
C LEU A 34 -25.26 34.81 -60.88
N ILE A 35 -25.99 34.46 -59.82
CA ILE A 35 -27.46 34.42 -59.84
C ILE A 35 -28.04 35.80 -60.19
N LYS A 36 -27.51 36.87 -59.62
CA LYS A 36 -27.97 38.23 -59.93
C LYS A 36 -27.62 38.65 -61.36
N GLU A 37 -26.45 38.25 -61.86
CA GLU A 37 -26.05 38.50 -63.24
C GLU A 37 -27.00 37.80 -64.21
N ILE A 38 -27.40 36.56 -63.93
CA ILE A 38 -28.40 35.82 -64.72
C ILE A 38 -29.75 36.54 -64.70
N GLU A 39 -30.25 36.92 -63.52
CA GLU A 39 -31.52 37.67 -63.39
C GLU A 39 -31.50 38.96 -64.24
N ILE A 40 -30.39 39.70 -64.25
CA ILE A 40 -30.25 40.91 -65.07
C ILE A 40 -30.27 40.58 -66.57
N LEU A 41 -29.57 39.52 -67.00
CA LEU A 41 -29.53 39.12 -68.40
C LEU A 41 -30.90 38.64 -68.91
N ASP A 42 -31.64 37.94 -68.05
CA ASP A 42 -33.02 37.52 -68.33
C ASP A 42 -33.95 38.73 -68.49
N ASP A 43 -33.83 39.74 -67.62
CA ASP A 43 -34.57 41.00 -67.72
C ASP A 43 -34.21 41.80 -68.99
N GLU A 44 -32.95 41.73 -69.44
CA GLU A 44 -32.46 42.33 -70.69
C GLU A 44 -32.83 41.52 -71.95
N GLY A 45 -33.40 40.32 -71.80
CA GLY A 45 -33.72 39.42 -72.91
C GLY A 45 -32.51 38.77 -73.59
N ARG A 46 -31.34 38.78 -72.92
CA ARG A 46 -30.06 38.22 -73.42
C ARG A 46 -29.93 36.75 -73.01
N PHE A 47 -30.87 35.92 -73.45
CA PHE A 47 -31.01 34.54 -72.99
C PHE A 47 -29.79 33.65 -73.31
N ASP A 48 -29.15 33.83 -74.47
CA ASP A 48 -27.95 33.04 -74.82
C ASP A 48 -26.80 33.25 -73.82
N GLU A 49 -26.66 34.47 -73.28
CA GLU A 49 -25.65 34.77 -72.26
C GLU A 49 -26.07 34.30 -70.87
N ALA A 50 -27.36 34.37 -70.56
CA ALA A 50 -27.93 33.81 -69.33
C ALA A 50 -27.69 32.29 -69.27
N ASP A 51 -27.94 31.56 -70.36
CA ASP A 51 -27.70 30.11 -70.48
C ASP A 51 -26.23 29.75 -70.24
N LEU A 52 -25.29 30.53 -70.80
CA LEU A 52 -23.86 30.36 -70.55
C LEU A 52 -23.52 30.56 -69.07
N LYS A 53 -24.12 31.55 -68.42
CA LYS A 53 -23.95 31.82 -66.98
C LYS A 53 -24.61 30.76 -66.10
N GLU A 54 -25.73 30.18 -66.51
CA GLU A 54 -26.34 29.06 -65.80
C GLU A 54 -25.44 27.81 -65.78
N LEU A 55 -24.74 27.53 -66.89
CA LEU A 55 -23.76 26.43 -66.91
C LEU A 55 -22.62 26.66 -65.91
N GLU A 56 -22.12 27.89 -65.82
CA GLU A 56 -21.14 28.30 -64.81
C GLU A 56 -21.72 28.14 -63.38
N LEU A 57 -22.98 28.52 -63.16
CA LEU A 57 -23.70 28.34 -61.88
C LEU A 57 -23.76 26.88 -61.46
N GLN A 58 -24.08 25.99 -62.40
CA GLN A 58 -24.16 24.55 -62.16
C GLN A 58 -22.80 23.97 -61.76
N GLN A 59 -21.72 24.42 -62.40
CA GLN A 59 -20.36 24.01 -62.07
C GLN A 59 -19.95 24.46 -60.66
N LEU A 60 -20.14 25.74 -60.33
CA LEU A 60 -19.85 26.28 -58.99
C LEU A 60 -20.70 25.59 -57.91
N SER A 61 -21.95 25.25 -58.23
CA SER A 61 -22.85 24.51 -57.34
C SER A 61 -22.37 23.09 -57.05
N LYS A 62 -21.79 22.39 -58.04
CA LYS A 62 -21.15 21.08 -57.83
C LYS A 62 -19.92 21.21 -56.93
N GLU A 63 -19.05 22.19 -57.18
CA GLU A 63 -17.87 22.46 -56.34
C GLU A 63 -18.27 22.76 -54.89
N LYS A 64 -19.35 23.53 -54.69
CA LYS A 64 -19.90 23.83 -53.35
C LYS A 64 -20.25 22.55 -52.59
N ARG A 65 -20.89 21.57 -53.24
CA ARG A 65 -21.23 20.30 -52.59
C ARG A 65 -19.98 19.54 -52.14
N ILE A 66 -18.94 19.52 -52.98
CA ILE A 66 -17.67 18.86 -52.66
C ILE A 66 -17.04 19.52 -51.43
N LEU A 67 -16.92 20.84 -51.41
CA LEU A 67 -16.32 21.59 -50.30
C LEU A 67 -17.12 21.44 -48.99
N VAL A 68 -18.46 21.38 -49.05
CA VAL A 68 -19.31 21.11 -47.88
C VAL A 68 -19.01 19.72 -47.30
N ASN A 69 -18.93 18.70 -48.15
CA ASN A 69 -18.64 17.33 -47.71
C ASN A 69 -17.23 17.21 -47.13
N GLU A 70 -16.25 17.86 -47.75
CA GLU A 70 -14.88 17.93 -47.24
C GLU A 70 -14.83 18.63 -45.87
N THR A 71 -15.57 19.73 -45.70
CA THR A 71 -15.69 20.45 -44.42
C THR A 71 -16.27 19.54 -43.33
N LYS A 72 -17.36 18.82 -43.63
CA LYS A 72 -17.98 17.86 -42.70
C LYS A 72 -17.00 16.75 -42.30
N SER A 73 -16.29 16.18 -43.27
CA SER A 73 -15.30 15.14 -43.04
C SER A 73 -14.17 15.62 -42.13
N ARG A 74 -13.58 16.79 -42.44
CA ARG A 74 -12.49 17.37 -41.66
C ARG A 74 -12.92 17.74 -40.23
N LYS A 75 -14.15 18.22 -40.02
CA LYS A 75 -14.71 18.47 -38.67
C LYS A 75 -14.76 17.19 -37.84
N LYS A 76 -15.19 16.07 -38.43
CA LYS A 76 -15.17 14.76 -37.75
C LYS A 76 -13.74 14.34 -37.39
N THR A 77 -12.78 14.53 -38.29
CA THR A 77 -11.37 14.21 -38.02
C THR A 77 -10.78 15.05 -36.88
N VAL A 78 -11.08 16.36 -36.84
CA VAL A 78 -10.63 17.24 -35.74
C VAL A 78 -11.18 16.76 -34.41
N ALA A 79 -12.49 16.50 -34.32
CA ALA A 79 -13.12 16.02 -33.09
C ALA A 79 -12.53 14.68 -32.61
N ALA A 80 -12.29 13.74 -33.54
CA ALA A 80 -11.66 12.46 -33.21
C ALA A 80 -10.24 12.64 -32.66
N LEU A 81 -9.43 13.51 -33.26
CA LEU A 81 -8.07 13.79 -32.79
C LEU A 81 -8.04 14.49 -31.44
N GLU A 82 -8.96 15.43 -31.18
CA GLU A 82 -9.08 16.09 -29.88
C GLU A 82 -9.44 15.09 -28.77
N GLN A 83 -10.36 14.17 -29.06
CA GLN A 83 -10.72 13.11 -28.11
C GLN A 83 -9.53 12.18 -27.83
N VAL A 84 -8.79 11.77 -28.86
CA VAL A 84 -7.57 10.95 -28.69
C VAL A 84 -6.53 11.67 -27.85
N MET A 85 -6.35 12.98 -28.05
CA MET A 85 -5.43 13.78 -27.22
C MET A 85 -5.89 13.86 -25.75
N LYS A 86 -7.20 14.03 -25.51
CA LYS A 86 -7.78 14.02 -24.16
C LYS A 86 -7.55 12.67 -23.47
N ASN A 87 -7.86 11.57 -24.15
CA ASN A 87 -7.67 10.22 -23.63
C ASN A 87 -6.20 9.94 -23.29
N ASN A 88 -5.25 10.36 -24.14
CA ASN A 88 -3.83 10.19 -23.87
C ASN A 88 -3.36 10.97 -22.62
N LYS A 89 -3.92 12.17 -22.37
CA LYS A 89 -3.63 12.92 -21.16
C LYS A 89 -4.10 12.15 -19.92
N THR A 90 -5.34 11.67 -19.95
CA THR A 90 -5.92 10.87 -18.86
C THR A 90 -5.15 9.58 -18.61
N LEU A 91 -4.76 8.84 -19.66
CA LEU A 91 -3.94 7.63 -19.54
C LEU A 91 -2.58 7.92 -18.91
N LYS A 92 -1.95 9.04 -19.25
CA LYS A 92 -0.68 9.45 -18.63
C LYS A 92 -0.83 9.74 -17.14
N GLU A 93 -1.91 10.41 -16.75
CA GLU A 93 -2.22 10.68 -15.33
C GLU A 93 -2.50 9.37 -14.56
N GLN A 94 -3.24 8.43 -15.15
CA GLN A 94 -3.48 7.12 -14.56
C GLN A 94 -2.20 6.30 -14.40
N ASN A 95 -1.31 6.31 -15.40
CA ASN A 95 -0.03 5.60 -15.32
C ASN A 95 0.86 6.20 -14.23
N LEU A 96 0.92 7.52 -14.10
CA LEU A 96 1.66 8.18 -13.03
C LEU A 96 1.13 7.79 -11.64
N LEU A 97 -0.19 7.68 -11.46
CA LEU A 97 -0.80 7.22 -10.22
C LEU A 97 -0.42 5.76 -9.92
N LYS A 98 -0.48 4.88 -10.92
CA LYS A 98 -0.07 3.48 -10.78
C LYS A 98 1.42 3.35 -10.43
N GLU A 99 2.30 4.13 -11.04
CA GLU A 99 3.72 4.14 -10.71
C GLU A 99 3.97 4.55 -9.25
N LYS A 100 3.27 5.58 -8.75
CA LYS A 100 3.33 5.98 -7.34
C LYS A 100 2.85 4.88 -6.40
N GLN A 101 1.76 4.18 -6.75
CA GLN A 101 1.27 3.05 -5.96
C GLN A 101 2.27 1.89 -5.92
N ILE A 102 2.90 1.56 -7.05
CA ILE A 102 3.94 0.52 -7.11
C ILE A 102 5.15 0.91 -6.26
N GLN A 103 5.56 2.17 -6.30
CA GLN A 103 6.69 2.67 -5.50
C GLN A 103 6.39 2.57 -3.99
N GLN A 104 5.20 3.00 -3.56
CA GLN A 104 4.75 2.84 -2.17
C GLN A 104 4.72 1.37 -1.73
N GLN A 105 4.25 0.46 -2.59
CA GLN A 105 4.25 -0.97 -2.27
C GLN A 105 5.67 -1.55 -2.15
N LYS A 106 6.61 -1.10 -3.00
CA LYS A 106 8.01 -1.51 -2.91
C LYS A 106 8.65 -1.04 -1.60
N GLU A 107 8.39 0.20 -1.19
CA GLU A 107 8.85 0.75 0.08
C GLU A 107 8.26 -0.01 1.28
N LYS A 108 6.95 -0.30 1.26
CA LYS A 108 6.31 -1.16 2.27
C LYS A 108 6.98 -2.53 2.36
N ASN A 109 7.23 -3.17 1.21
CA ASN A 109 7.90 -4.48 1.17
C ASN A 109 9.36 -4.43 1.66
N GLN A 110 10.07 -3.33 1.44
CA GLN A 110 11.42 -3.13 1.98
C GLN A 110 11.39 -2.98 3.51
N ASN A 111 10.44 -2.22 4.04
CA ASN A 111 10.26 -2.03 5.48
C ASN A 111 9.90 -3.36 6.17
N ILE A 112 9.00 -4.16 5.59
CA ILE A 112 8.65 -5.50 6.09
C ILE A 112 9.91 -6.37 6.20
N LYS A 113 10.75 -6.42 5.15
CA LYS A 113 12.01 -7.19 5.17
C LYS A 113 13.00 -6.70 6.23
N GLN A 114 13.03 -5.40 6.52
CA GLN A 114 13.87 -4.86 7.60
C GLN A 114 13.35 -5.26 8.97
N GLN A 115 12.03 -5.22 9.18
CA GLN A 115 11.40 -5.67 10.42
C GLN A 115 11.60 -7.17 10.65
N GLU A 116 11.46 -8.02 9.62
CA GLU A 116 11.74 -9.45 9.69
C GLU A 116 13.19 -9.73 10.12
N LYS A 117 14.16 -8.99 9.57
CA LYS A 117 15.58 -9.11 9.99
C LYS A 117 15.79 -8.73 11.45
N LEU A 118 15.16 -7.65 11.91
CA LEU A 118 15.26 -7.20 13.29
C LEU A 118 14.64 -8.23 14.25
N ILE A 119 13.47 -8.76 13.93
CA ILE A 119 12.79 -9.79 14.72
C ILE A 119 13.68 -11.03 14.85
N ASN A 120 14.25 -11.50 13.73
CA ASN A 120 15.14 -12.67 13.75
C ASN A 120 16.42 -12.43 14.57
N ALA A 121 16.97 -11.21 14.54
CA ALA A 121 18.11 -10.84 15.39
C ALA A 121 17.73 -10.87 16.88
N ILE A 122 16.58 -10.31 17.26
CA ILE A 122 16.08 -10.32 18.64
C ILE A 122 15.84 -11.76 19.13
N ILE A 123 15.23 -12.61 18.31
CA ILE A 123 15.00 -14.02 18.66
C ILE A 123 16.34 -14.72 18.92
N LYS A 124 17.32 -14.54 18.03
CA LYS A 124 18.65 -15.14 18.19
C LYS A 124 19.34 -14.70 19.48
N GLU A 125 19.30 -13.39 19.79
CA GLU A 125 19.87 -12.87 21.03
C GLU A 125 19.18 -13.47 22.26
N LYS A 126 17.86 -13.69 22.20
CA LYS A 126 17.10 -14.31 23.29
C LYS A 126 17.38 -15.80 23.43
N ASP A 127 17.57 -16.52 22.34
CA ASP A 127 17.93 -17.93 22.37
C ASP A 127 19.35 -18.11 22.94
N GLU A 128 20.31 -17.27 22.52
CA GLU A 128 21.67 -17.24 23.10
C GLU A 128 21.66 -16.90 24.60
N GLU A 129 20.80 -15.96 25.03
CA GLU A 129 20.63 -15.61 26.44
C GLU A 129 20.07 -16.79 27.25
N ARG A 130 19.11 -17.54 26.69
CA ARG A 130 18.58 -18.76 27.32
C ARG A 130 19.64 -19.84 27.45
N GLU A 131 20.44 -20.08 26.42
CA GLU A 131 21.55 -21.05 26.48
C GLU A 131 22.58 -20.68 27.56
N ARG A 132 22.91 -19.39 27.70
CA ARG A 132 23.80 -18.91 28.76
C ARG A 132 23.21 -19.14 30.16
N LEU A 133 21.92 -18.85 30.35
CA LEU A 133 21.24 -19.06 31.63
C LEU A 133 21.14 -20.55 31.98
N GLN A 134 20.91 -21.42 30.98
CA GLN A 134 20.90 -22.86 31.17
C GLN A 134 22.27 -23.36 31.64
N ASN A 135 23.36 -22.96 30.98
CA ASN A 135 24.71 -23.34 31.38
C ASN A 135 25.04 -22.92 32.82
N ILE A 136 24.55 -21.76 33.27
CA ILE A 136 24.74 -21.31 34.66
C ILE A 136 23.97 -22.23 35.62
N GLN A 137 22.71 -22.56 35.32
CA GLN A 137 21.92 -23.48 36.14
C GLN A 137 22.55 -24.86 36.24
N ASP A 138 23.05 -25.38 35.13
CA ASP A 138 23.72 -26.69 35.09
C ASP A 138 25.01 -26.69 35.95
N LEU A 139 25.81 -25.61 35.90
CA LEU A 139 27.00 -25.44 36.73
C LEU A 139 26.66 -25.30 38.23
N GLU A 140 25.61 -24.53 38.57
CA GLU A 140 25.14 -24.40 39.94
C GLU A 140 24.64 -25.75 40.50
N GLU A 141 24.03 -26.60 39.67
CA GLU A 141 23.60 -27.94 40.05
C GLU A 141 24.80 -28.89 40.28
N GLU A 142 25.82 -28.83 39.42
CA GLU A 142 27.08 -29.58 39.60
C GLU A 142 27.80 -29.18 40.90
N GLU A 143 27.93 -27.88 41.19
CA GLU A 143 28.56 -27.39 42.43
C GLU A 143 27.78 -27.84 43.67
N ASN A 144 26.44 -27.72 43.65
CA ASN A 144 25.59 -28.18 44.75
C ASN A 144 25.65 -29.70 44.96
N GLU A 145 25.78 -30.49 43.88
CA GLU A 145 25.96 -31.94 43.98
C GLU A 145 27.30 -32.32 44.61
N GLU A 146 28.39 -31.62 44.26
CA GLU A 146 29.71 -31.81 44.86
C GLU A 146 29.69 -31.45 46.35
N ASP A 147 29.11 -30.30 46.71
CA ASP A 147 28.91 -29.88 48.10
C ASP A 147 28.12 -30.91 48.91
N TYR A 148 27.06 -31.48 48.32
CA TYR A 148 26.26 -32.52 48.98
C TYR A 148 27.06 -33.81 49.21
N LYS A 149 27.87 -34.23 48.23
CA LYS A 149 28.75 -35.42 48.35
C LYS A 149 29.83 -35.19 49.40
N GLU A 150 30.45 -34.02 49.45
CA GLU A 150 31.44 -33.68 50.48
C GLU A 150 30.85 -33.70 51.89
N GLN A 151 29.66 -33.09 52.10
CA GLN A 151 28.97 -33.17 53.39
C GLN A 151 28.64 -34.60 53.83
N LEU A 152 28.26 -35.47 52.89
CA LEU A 152 28.02 -36.89 53.16
C LEU A 152 29.31 -37.62 53.56
N VAL A 153 30.44 -37.28 52.95
CA VAL A 153 31.76 -37.82 53.31
C VAL A 153 32.17 -37.37 54.72
N VAL A 154 31.93 -36.10 55.08
CA VAL A 154 32.14 -35.59 56.45
C VAL A 154 31.24 -36.36 57.45
N ARG A 155 29.94 -36.55 57.16
CA ARG A 155 29.04 -37.34 58.02
C ARG A 155 29.41 -38.82 58.14
N LYS A 156 30.05 -39.43 57.13
CA LYS A 156 30.55 -40.82 57.22
C LYS A 156 31.77 -40.94 58.13
N LYS A 157 32.68 -39.96 58.09
CA LYS A 157 33.80 -39.89 59.04
C LYS A 157 33.30 -39.72 60.49
N ASP A 158 32.24 -38.93 60.68
CA ASP A 158 31.62 -38.78 62.00
C ASP A 158 30.83 -40.03 62.43
N ARG A 159 30.27 -40.82 61.50
CA ARG A 159 29.58 -42.10 61.79
C ARG A 159 30.51 -43.26 62.11
N GLU A 160 31.76 -43.27 61.65
CA GLU A 160 32.77 -44.26 62.08
C GLU A 160 33.21 -44.07 63.54
N HIS A 161 32.86 -42.95 64.17
CA HIS A 161 33.11 -42.68 65.59
C HIS A 161 31.89 -42.87 66.50
N ILE A 162 30.78 -43.43 65.98
CA ILE A 162 29.62 -43.80 66.78
C ILE A 162 29.32 -45.31 66.60
N THR A 163 30.25 -46.17 67.01
CA THR A 163 29.89 -47.49 67.53
C THR A 163 29.86 -47.42 69.05
N ASN A 164 28.72 -47.02 69.60
CA ASN A 164 28.39 -47.28 71.00
C ASN A 164 27.07 -48.07 71.01
N PRO A 165 27.07 -49.37 71.36
CA PRO A 165 25.93 -50.26 71.10
C PRO A 165 24.78 -50.13 72.12
N ASN A 166 24.72 -49.04 72.90
CA ASN A 166 23.70 -48.86 73.94
C ASN A 166 23.18 -47.42 73.94
N HIS A 167 22.30 -47.10 73.00
CA HIS A 167 21.33 -46.04 73.25
C HIS A 167 19.97 -46.50 72.77
N ASP A 168 19.26 -47.12 73.70
CA ASP A 168 17.86 -47.47 73.56
C ASP A 168 17.08 -46.15 73.47
N LEU A 169 16.66 -45.77 72.26
CA LEU A 169 15.76 -44.65 72.03
C LEU A 169 14.36 -45.09 72.50
N ASN A 170 14.14 -45.01 73.81
CA ASN A 170 12.82 -45.15 74.39
C ASN A 170 11.98 -43.94 73.96
N LEU A 171 11.27 -44.10 72.83
CA LEU A 171 10.27 -43.16 72.34
C LEU A 171 9.14 -43.07 73.37
N ASN A 172 9.26 -42.10 74.26
CA ASN A 172 8.21 -41.75 75.20
C ASN A 172 7.00 -41.25 74.37
N LYS A 173 5.97 -42.10 74.24
CA LYS A 173 4.78 -41.88 73.42
C LYS A 173 3.80 -40.83 73.98
N ASP A 174 4.11 -40.17 75.09
CA ASP A 174 3.18 -39.26 75.78
C ASP A 174 3.47 -37.76 75.60
N LYS A 175 4.25 -37.37 74.59
CA LYS A 175 4.47 -35.93 74.25
C LYS A 175 4.34 -35.59 72.76
N VAL A 176 3.51 -36.33 72.03
CA VAL A 176 3.09 -35.94 70.66
C VAL A 176 1.66 -35.39 70.72
N GLN A 177 1.47 -34.33 71.49
CA GLN A 177 0.31 -33.46 71.41
C GLN A 177 0.72 -32.11 71.98
N GLN A 178 0.41 -31.04 71.25
CA GLN A 178 0.74 -29.64 71.53
C GLN A 178 2.10 -29.14 70.99
N VAL A 179 2.32 -29.31 69.68
CA VAL A 179 2.92 -28.25 68.87
C VAL A 179 2.12 -28.10 67.57
N GLU A 180 0.81 -27.95 67.69
CA GLU A 180 -0.03 -27.35 66.66
C GLU A 180 -0.72 -26.17 67.33
N LYS A 181 -0.67 -24.99 66.71
CA LYS A 181 -0.98 -23.65 67.26
C LYS A 181 0.24 -23.00 67.92
N THR A 182 1.11 -22.40 67.10
CA THR A 182 1.61 -21.01 67.31
C THR A 182 2.74 -20.67 66.33
N TYR A 183 2.54 -20.87 65.02
CA TYR A 183 3.28 -20.08 64.01
C TYR A 183 2.40 -19.92 62.77
N ALA A 184 1.22 -19.33 62.96
CA ALA A 184 0.55 -18.63 61.88
C ALA A 184 0.94 -17.15 62.04
N PRO A 185 1.85 -16.61 61.22
CA PRO A 185 2.11 -15.18 61.24
C PRO A 185 0.80 -14.45 60.91
N PRO A 186 0.46 -13.35 61.59
CA PRO A 186 -0.76 -12.60 61.32
C PRO A 186 -0.61 -11.98 59.93
N ASN A 187 -1.30 -12.55 58.94
CA ASN A 187 -1.63 -12.01 57.63
C ASN A 187 -0.75 -10.82 57.15
N ALA A 188 0.57 -11.01 57.11
CA ALA A 188 1.45 -10.13 56.39
C ALA A 188 1.32 -10.63 54.96
N ALA A 189 0.52 -9.91 54.16
CA ALA A 189 0.45 -10.13 52.72
C ALA A 189 1.89 -10.31 52.22
N TYR A 190 2.21 -11.53 51.81
CA TYR A 190 3.52 -11.86 51.30
C TYR A 190 3.71 -10.96 50.07
N PRO A 191 4.81 -10.20 49.94
CA PRO A 191 5.02 -9.22 48.85
C PRO A 191 4.98 -9.84 47.43
N PHE A 192 4.90 -11.17 47.35
CA PHE A 192 4.74 -11.95 46.13
C PHE A 192 3.28 -12.02 45.62
N GLU A 193 2.27 -11.81 46.47
CA GLU A 193 0.87 -11.75 46.03
C GLU A 193 0.53 -10.42 45.34
N GLU A 194 1.09 -9.30 45.79
CA GLU A 194 0.98 -8.01 45.09
C GLU A 194 1.72 -8.03 43.75
N LEU A 195 2.89 -8.67 43.68
CA LEU A 195 3.65 -8.84 42.42
C LEU A 195 2.91 -9.65 41.35
N LYS A 196 2.07 -10.63 41.73
CA LYS A 196 1.26 -11.41 40.78
C LYS A 196 0.12 -10.59 40.17
N ALA A 197 -0.51 -9.71 40.96
CA ALA A 197 -1.57 -8.84 40.47
C ALA A 197 -1.01 -7.79 39.48
N ASP A 198 0.16 -7.23 39.77
CA ASP A 198 0.83 -6.27 38.91
C ASP A 198 1.29 -6.90 37.58
N TYR A 199 1.83 -8.12 37.61
CA TYR A 199 2.22 -8.84 36.37
C TYR A 199 1.03 -9.20 35.48
N SER A 200 -0.10 -9.61 36.07
CA SER A 200 -1.34 -9.92 35.36
C SER A 200 -1.91 -8.69 34.65
N HIS A 201 -1.98 -7.55 35.37
CA HIS A 201 -2.48 -6.30 34.80
C HIS A 201 -1.54 -5.72 33.74
N ASN A 202 -0.23 -5.84 33.89
CA ASN A 202 0.72 -5.36 32.89
C ASN A 202 0.67 -6.21 31.62
N ASN A 203 0.57 -7.54 31.73
CA ASN A 203 0.40 -8.40 30.55
C ASN A 203 -0.92 -8.12 29.82
N HIS A 204 -2.01 -7.89 30.54
CA HIS A 204 -3.29 -7.55 29.91
C HIS A 204 -3.24 -6.18 29.21
N ARG A 205 -2.56 -5.19 29.80
CA ARG A 205 -2.36 -3.87 29.17
C ARG A 205 -1.49 -3.95 27.92
N ILE A 206 -0.38 -4.69 27.99
CA ILE A 206 0.54 -4.88 26.86
C ILE A 206 -0.18 -5.61 25.71
N GLN A 207 -0.98 -6.64 26.00
CA GLN A 207 -1.79 -7.32 24.98
C GLN A 207 -2.86 -6.42 24.34
N GLN A 208 -3.57 -5.60 25.12
CA GLN A 208 -4.56 -4.65 24.56
C GLN A 208 -3.93 -3.58 23.67
N ALA A 209 -2.74 -3.08 24.03
CA ALA A 209 -2.01 -2.12 23.22
C ALA A 209 -1.55 -2.73 21.89
N GLN A 210 -1.04 -3.97 21.91
CA GLN A 210 -0.64 -4.71 20.70
C GLN A 210 -1.84 -5.02 19.80
N ILE A 211 -2.97 -5.46 20.37
CA ILE A 211 -4.20 -5.71 19.62
C ILE A 211 -4.70 -4.42 18.95
N SER A 212 -4.65 -3.29 19.65
CA SER A 212 -5.09 -2.00 19.09
C SER A 212 -4.18 -1.51 17.95
N GLN A 213 -2.87 -1.74 18.03
CA GLN A 213 -1.94 -1.44 16.92
C GLN A 213 -2.19 -2.32 15.69
N VAL A 214 -2.45 -3.63 15.89
CA VAL A 214 -2.74 -4.55 14.78
C VAL A 214 -4.09 -4.22 14.12
N GLN A 215 -5.11 -3.89 14.89
CA GLN A 215 -6.41 -3.48 14.35
C GLN A 215 -6.33 -2.19 13.54
N SER A 216 -5.56 -1.20 14.02
CA SER A 216 -5.29 0.03 13.27
C SER A 216 -4.50 -0.22 11.98
N PHE A 217 -3.72 -1.28 11.91
CA PHE A 217 -2.97 -1.66 10.71
C PHE A 217 -3.84 -2.37 9.67
N LEU A 218 -4.81 -3.19 10.09
CA LEU A 218 -5.71 -3.93 9.19
C LEU A 218 -6.82 -3.06 8.57
N GLN A 219 -7.18 -1.94 9.20
CA GLN A 219 -8.21 -1.01 8.69
C GLN A 219 -7.67 0.03 7.69
N ASN A 220 -6.35 0.18 7.57
CA ASN A 220 -5.69 1.11 6.62
C ASN A 220 -5.11 0.36 5.41
#